data_AF-A0A1B6I6S2-F1
#
_entry.id   AF-A0A1B6I6S2-F1
#
_cell.length_a   1.000
_cell.length_b   1.000
_cell.length_c   1.000
_cell.angle_alpha   90.00
_cell.angle_beta   90.00
_cell.angle_gamma   90.00
#
_symmetry.space_group_name_H-M   'P 1'
#
loop_
_entity.id
_entity.type
_entity.pdbx_description
1 polymer ?
#
loop_
_entity_poly.entity_id
_entity_poly.type
_entity_poly.pdbx_seq_one_letter_code
_entity_poly.pdbx_strand_id
1 'polypeptide(L)'
;PLKKAKKLKASTANMNFKKGSASTGWYSLELAAMKNQILLCKDMCNKYSNDQLLLLFKNLKRHYRLALRAAKIQKNEEIIEHSYNKCKAAWNIINKTAKRSPVNNLGSSIQPDDFNNYFITAVEDISLKVKASPESAVQCLK
;
A
#
# COMPACT_ATOMS: atom_id res chain seq x y z
N PRO A 1 -66.06 10.53 26.49
CA PRO A 1 -65.35 11.44 25.57
C PRO A 1 -63.82 11.19 25.59
N LEU A 2 -63.34 10.27 24.75
CA LEU A 2 -61.94 9.84 24.66
C LEU A 2 -61.20 10.65 23.57
N LYS A 3 -60.18 11.42 23.95
CA LYS A 3 -59.32 12.17 23.01
C LYS A 3 -58.27 11.24 22.39
N LYS A 4 -58.30 11.08 21.07
CA LYS A 4 -57.30 10.32 20.28
C LYS A 4 -56.06 11.19 20.02
N ALA A 5 -54.89 10.75 20.48
CA ALA A 5 -53.60 11.33 20.09
C ALA A 5 -53.11 10.70 18.77
N LYS A 6 -52.96 11.50 17.73
CA LYS A 6 -52.36 11.10 16.44
C LYS A 6 -50.84 11.12 16.55
N LYS A 7 -50.18 9.97 16.40
CA LYS A 7 -48.73 9.86 16.17
C LYS A 7 -48.40 10.34 14.75
N LEU A 8 -47.68 11.46 14.64
CA LEU A 8 -46.99 11.87 13.42
C LEU A 8 -45.72 11.02 13.26
N LYS A 9 -45.65 10.22 12.19
CA LYS A 9 -44.41 9.53 11.78
C LYS A 9 -43.61 10.49 10.89
N ALA A 10 -42.45 10.94 11.35
CA ALA A 10 -41.49 11.65 10.51
C ALA A 10 -40.79 10.62 9.61
N SER A 11 -41.00 10.75 8.30
CA SER A 11 -40.30 10.01 7.25
C SER A 11 -38.97 10.70 6.98
N THR A 12 -37.88 10.22 7.57
CA THR A 12 -36.54 10.72 7.28
C THR A 12 -36.07 10.12 5.97
N ALA A 13 -36.12 10.93 4.90
CA ALA A 13 -35.57 10.60 3.60
C ALA A 13 -34.06 10.33 3.72
N ASN A 14 -33.66 9.12 3.35
CA ASN A 14 -32.28 8.65 3.37
C ASN A 14 -31.53 9.31 2.20
N MET A 15 -30.92 10.47 2.44
CA MET A 15 -30.08 11.18 1.49
C MET A 15 -28.75 10.45 1.33
N ASN A 16 -28.71 9.51 0.39
CA ASN A 16 -27.47 8.88 -0.09
C ASN A 16 -26.64 9.91 -0.86
N PHE A 17 -25.76 10.63 -0.16
CA PHE A 17 -24.70 11.40 -0.79
C PHE A 17 -23.67 10.43 -1.39
N LYS A 18 -23.84 10.11 -2.68
CA LYS A 18 -22.77 9.54 -3.50
C LYS A 18 -21.64 10.56 -3.53
N LYS A 19 -20.60 10.32 -2.73
CA LYS A 19 -19.41 11.17 -2.67
C LYS A 19 -18.63 10.99 -3.98
N GLY A 20 -18.88 11.89 -4.93
CA GLY A 20 -18.07 12.04 -6.14
C GLY A 20 -16.59 12.15 -5.78
N SER A 21 -15.73 11.65 -6.67
CA SER A 21 -14.27 11.56 -6.48
C SER A 21 -13.68 12.92 -6.11
N ALA A 22 -13.54 13.16 -4.81
CA ALA A 22 -12.90 14.35 -4.31
C ALA A 22 -11.43 14.31 -4.73
N SER A 23 -11.00 15.35 -5.43
CA SER A 23 -9.62 15.82 -5.42
C SER A 23 -9.00 15.50 -4.06
N THR A 24 -7.92 14.71 -4.05
CA THR A 24 -7.33 14.16 -2.82
C THR A 24 -7.26 15.24 -1.75
N GLY A 25 -8.12 15.17 -0.72
CA GLY A 25 -8.44 16.33 0.14
C GLY A 25 -7.30 16.87 1.00
N TRP A 26 -6.09 16.34 0.83
CA TRP A 26 -4.84 16.81 1.42
C TRP A 26 -3.96 17.60 0.43
N TYR A 27 -4.27 17.59 -0.88
CA TYR A 27 -3.46 18.25 -1.90
C TYR A 27 -3.86 19.72 -2.04
N SER A 28 -3.03 20.62 -1.51
CA SER A 28 -3.26 22.06 -1.49
C SER A 28 -2.68 22.78 -2.73
N LEU A 29 -3.14 24.02 -2.95
CA LEU A 29 -2.59 24.92 -3.97
C LEU A 29 -1.10 25.21 -3.75
N GLU A 30 -0.66 25.28 -2.49
CA GLU A 30 0.74 25.45 -2.12
C GLU A 30 1.61 24.27 -2.59
N LEU A 31 1.15 23.04 -2.40
CA LEU A 31 1.83 21.85 -2.91
C LEU A 31 1.90 21.82 -4.44
N ALA A 32 0.89 22.35 -5.12
CA ALA A 32 0.91 22.53 -6.56
C ALA A 32 1.97 23.56 -6.99
N ALA A 33 2.07 24.69 -6.29
CA ALA A 33 3.10 25.70 -6.54
C ALA A 33 4.52 25.14 -6.35
N MET A 34 4.77 24.42 -5.26
CA MET A 34 6.07 23.76 -5.02
C MET A 34 6.41 22.75 -6.12
N LYS A 35 5.42 21.98 -6.60
CA LYS A 35 5.60 21.05 -7.71
C LYS A 35 6.01 21.78 -8.99
N ASN A 36 5.37 22.92 -9.29
CA ASN A 36 5.70 23.73 -10.46
C ASN A 36 7.12 24.31 -10.37
N GLN A 37 7.55 24.76 -9.19
CA GLN A 37 8.92 25.22 -8.95
C GLN A 37 9.95 24.10 -9.21
N ILE A 38 9.65 22.87 -8.79
CA ILE A 38 10.51 21.70 -9.06
C ILE A 38 10.60 21.41 -10.55
N LEU A 39 9.48 21.49 -11.28
CA LEU A 39 9.46 21.28 -12.73
C LEU A 39 10.30 22.33 -13.45
N LEU A 40 10.10 23.60 -13.14
CA LEU A 40 10.90 24.69 -13.69
C LEU A 40 12.39 24.49 -13.40
N CYS A 41 12.74 24.18 -12.15
CA CYS A 41 14.13 23.97 -11.76
C CYS A 41 14.75 22.75 -12.48
N LYS A 42 13.97 21.69 -12.73
CA LYS A 42 14.41 20.54 -13.54
C LYS A 42 14.72 20.96 -14.97
N ASP A 43 13.84 21.75 -15.59
CA ASP A 43 14.03 22.22 -16.97
C ASP A 43 15.29 23.10 -17.08
N MET A 44 15.56 23.93 -16.07
CA MET A 44 16.78 24.73 -15.98
C MET A 44 18.02 23.85 -15.78
N CYS A 45 17.98 22.84 -14.90
CA CYS A 45 19.10 21.90 -14.72
C CYS A 45 19.42 21.11 -16.00
N ASN A 46 18.41 20.79 -16.81
CA ASN A 46 18.61 20.10 -18.08
C ASN A 46 19.25 20.99 -19.15
N LYS A 47 18.98 22.30 -19.11
CA LYS A 47 19.51 23.28 -20.06
C LYS A 47 20.90 23.80 -19.67
N TYR A 48 21.18 23.88 -18.37
CA TYR A 48 22.40 24.47 -17.84
C TYR A 48 23.08 23.49 -16.88
N SER A 49 24.30 23.06 -17.23
CA SER A 49 25.15 22.24 -16.35
C SER A 49 25.73 23.11 -15.24
N ASN A 50 24.97 23.28 -14.15
CA ASN A 50 25.36 24.06 -12.98
C ASN A 50 25.05 23.29 -11.68
N ASP A 51 26.09 23.07 -10.87
CA ASP A 51 25.99 22.34 -9.61
C ASP A 51 25.11 23.03 -8.56
N GLN A 52 25.05 24.36 -8.56
CA GLN A 52 24.19 25.13 -7.67
C GLN A 52 22.71 24.91 -7.99
N LEU A 53 22.36 24.83 -9.28
CA LEU A 53 21.00 24.51 -9.72
C LEU A 53 20.60 23.08 -9.31
N LEU A 54 21.53 22.14 -9.43
CA LEU A 54 21.30 20.76 -9.01
C LEU A 54 21.08 20.65 -7.50
N LEU A 55 21.85 21.39 -6.70
CA LEU A 55 21.68 21.46 -5.25
C LEU A 55 20.32 22.07 -4.89
N LEU A 56 19.94 23.18 -5.52
CA LEU A 56 18.64 23.81 -5.34
C LEU A 56 17.50 22.84 -5.68
N PHE A 57 17.59 22.13 -6.80
CA PHE A 57 16.60 21.14 -7.21
C PHE A 57 16.44 20.01 -6.19
N LYS A 58 17.55 19.48 -5.67
CA LYS A 58 17.54 18.46 -4.60
C LYS A 58 16.85 18.99 -3.35
N ASN A 59 17.14 20.23 -2.96
CA ASN A 59 16.52 20.88 -1.80
C ASN A 59 15.01 21.08 -2.02
N LEU A 60 14.59 21.64 -3.15
CA LEU A 60 13.17 21.82 -3.48
C LEU A 60 12.40 20.50 -3.45
N LYS A 61 12.97 19.43 -4.03
CA LYS A 61 12.39 18.08 -3.94
C LYS A 61 12.27 17.59 -2.50
N ARG A 62 13.29 17.81 -1.67
CA ARG A 62 13.24 17.44 -0.25
C ARG A 62 12.13 18.19 0.47
N HIS A 63 12.07 19.52 0.33
CA HIS A 63 11.03 20.35 0.94
C HIS A 63 9.63 19.93 0.49
N TYR A 64 9.42 19.72 -0.80
CA TYR A 64 8.15 19.24 -1.33
C TYR A 64 7.74 17.89 -0.73
N ARG A 65 8.67 16.93 -0.59
CA ARG A 65 8.37 15.63 0.04
C ARG A 65 7.99 15.78 1.51
N LEU A 66 8.62 16.69 2.24
CA LEU A 66 8.27 16.99 3.63
C LEU A 66 6.88 17.61 3.73
N ALA A 67 6.60 18.64 2.93
CA ALA A 67 5.30 19.30 2.87
C ALA A 67 4.18 18.30 2.50
N LEU A 68 4.45 17.42 1.53
CA LEU A 68 3.51 16.37 1.12
C LEU A 68 3.18 15.40 2.27
N ARG A 69 4.17 15.04 3.08
CA ARG A 69 3.97 14.19 4.26
C ARG A 69 3.18 14.93 5.33
N ALA A 70 3.54 16.17 5.62
CA ALA A 70 2.85 17.01 6.60
C ALA A 70 1.37 17.17 6.25
N ALA A 71 1.05 17.54 5.00
CA ALA A 71 -0.33 17.70 4.56
C ALA A 71 -1.15 16.41 4.67
N LYS A 72 -0.55 15.25 4.39
CA LYS A 72 -1.21 13.94 4.57
C LYS A 72 -1.45 13.63 6.05
N ILE A 73 -0.47 13.91 6.91
CA ILE A 73 -0.59 13.69 8.37
C ILE A 73 -1.69 14.58 8.92
N GLN A 74 -1.65 15.88 8.63
CA GLN A 74 -2.66 16.84 9.04
C GLN A 74 -4.05 16.40 8.59
N LYS A 75 -4.19 15.93 7.35
CA LYS A 75 -5.49 15.46 6.88
C LYS A 75 -5.99 14.23 7.64
N ASN A 76 -5.09 13.31 7.97
CA ASN A 76 -5.44 12.14 8.77
C ASN A 76 -5.85 12.53 10.19
N GLU A 77 -5.12 13.48 10.80
CA GLU A 77 -5.44 14.04 12.11
C GLU A 77 -6.81 14.70 12.13
N GLU A 78 -7.12 15.56 11.13
CA GLU A 78 -8.45 16.14 10.95
C GLU A 78 -9.53 15.05 10.88
N ILE A 79 -9.30 13.98 10.12
CA ILE A 79 -10.27 12.89 9.99
C ILE A 79 -10.49 12.18 11.33
N ILE A 80 -9.44 11.97 12.12
CA ILE A 80 -9.53 11.29 13.42
C ILE A 80 -10.26 12.19 14.42
N GLU A 81 -9.86 13.46 14.53
CA GLU A 81 -10.43 14.40 15.51
C GLU A 81 -11.91 14.69 15.28
N HIS A 82 -12.33 14.83 14.02
CA HIS A 82 -13.74 15.07 13.68
C HIS A 82 -14.59 13.78 13.65
N SER A 83 -14.00 12.61 13.90
CA SER A 83 -14.75 11.35 13.90
C SER A 83 -15.40 11.06 15.25
N TYR A 84 -16.61 10.49 15.21
CA TYR A 84 -17.31 10.05 16.42
C TYR A 84 -16.54 8.95 17.17
N ASN A 85 -15.87 8.04 16.44
CA ASN A 85 -15.05 6.99 17.02
C ASN A 85 -13.61 7.09 16.48
N LYS A 86 -12.76 7.77 17.26
CA LYS A 86 -11.36 8.06 16.92
C LYS A 86 -10.53 6.80 16.69
N CYS A 87 -10.68 5.79 17.55
CA CYS A 87 -9.96 4.52 17.42
C CYS A 87 -10.30 3.80 16.11
N LYS A 88 -11.59 3.71 15.78
CA LYS A 88 -12.04 3.09 14.52
C LYS A 88 -11.57 3.90 13.31
N ALA A 89 -11.60 5.23 13.38
CA ALA A 89 -11.10 6.10 12.31
C ALA A 89 -9.59 5.92 12.08
N ALA A 90 -8.79 5.94 13.15
CA ALA A 90 -7.35 5.69 13.08
C ALA A 90 -7.05 4.30 12.50
N TRP A 91 -7.74 3.26 12.97
CA TRP A 91 -7.59 1.90 12.46
C TRP A 91 -7.95 1.78 10.97
N ASN A 92 -8.99 2.48 10.53
CA ASN A 92 -9.37 2.52 9.12
C ASN A 92 -8.30 3.21 8.26
N ILE A 93 -7.68 4.29 8.76
CA ILE A 93 -6.57 4.97 8.07
C ILE A 93 -5.39 4.02 7.93
N ILE A 94 -5.00 3.34 9.02
CA ILE A 94 -3.92 2.35 9.03
C ILE A 94 -4.22 1.22 8.03
N ASN A 95 -5.41 0.63 8.04
CA ASN A 95 -5.76 -0.45 7.12
C ASN A 95 -5.71 -0.01 5.65
N LYS A 96 -6.06 1.24 5.35
CA LYS A 96 -5.95 1.80 3.99
C LYS A 96 -4.51 2.02 3.54
N THR A 97 -3.64 2.49 4.43
CA THR A 97 -2.23 2.77 4.10
C THR A 97 -1.37 1.53 4.12
N ALA A 98 -1.69 0.57 4.99
CA ALA A 98 -0.93 -0.66 5.19
C ALA A 98 -0.90 -1.54 3.94
N LYS A 99 -1.71 -1.24 2.90
CA LYS A 99 -1.85 -2.04 1.67
C LYS A 99 -1.64 -3.50 2.04
N ARG A 100 -2.61 -4.11 2.75
CA ARG A 100 -2.71 -5.57 2.66
C ARG A 100 -2.72 -5.79 1.17
N SER A 101 -1.65 -6.38 0.62
CA SER A 101 -1.70 -6.89 -0.73
C SER A 101 -3.06 -7.59 -0.77
N PRO A 102 -3.92 -7.36 -1.79
CA PRO A 102 -4.92 -8.37 -2.03
C PRO A 102 -4.13 -9.66 -1.93
N VAL A 103 -4.50 -10.50 -0.96
CA VAL A 103 -4.03 -11.87 -0.96
C VAL A 103 -4.66 -12.30 -2.25
N ASN A 104 -3.89 -12.16 -3.32
CA ASN A 104 -4.21 -12.66 -4.60
C ASN A 104 -4.32 -14.12 -4.22
N ASN A 105 -5.56 -14.61 -4.07
CA ASN A 105 -5.84 -16.02 -3.99
C ASN A 105 -5.49 -16.66 -5.36
N LEU A 106 -4.47 -16.18 -6.07
CA LEU A 106 -3.53 -17.02 -6.75
C LEU A 106 -2.88 -17.86 -5.65
N GLY A 107 -3.62 -18.87 -5.17
CA GLY A 107 -2.98 -20.07 -4.68
C GLY A 107 -1.90 -20.42 -5.68
N SER A 108 -0.71 -20.77 -5.18
CA SER A 108 0.36 -21.32 -5.99
C SER A 108 -0.25 -22.24 -7.06
N SER A 109 0.08 -22.02 -8.33
CA SER A 109 -0.48 -22.79 -9.46
C SER A 109 -0.16 -24.29 -9.38
N ILE A 110 0.68 -24.68 -8.42
CA ILE A 110 1.11 -26.05 -8.16
C ILE A 110 0.16 -26.63 -7.11
N GLN A 111 -0.52 -27.73 -7.47
CA GLN A 111 -1.31 -28.48 -6.50
C GLN A 111 -0.37 -29.15 -5.49
N PRO A 112 -0.80 -29.32 -4.22
CA PRO A 112 0.00 -30.04 -3.22
C PRO A 112 0.45 -31.42 -3.70
N ASP A 113 -0.41 -32.12 -4.44
CA ASP A 113 -0.10 -33.45 -4.98
C ASP A 113 1.01 -33.40 -6.04
N ASP A 114 1.00 -32.38 -6.91
CA ASP A 114 2.06 -32.19 -7.92
C ASP A 114 3.42 -31.94 -7.24
N PHE A 115 3.43 -31.11 -6.19
CA PHE A 115 4.64 -30.85 -5.40
C PHE A 115 5.14 -32.11 -4.69
N ASN A 116 4.23 -32.85 -4.05
CA ASN A 116 4.57 -34.08 -3.34
C ASN A 116 5.13 -35.14 -4.28
N ASN A 117 4.47 -35.37 -5.42
CA ASN A 117 4.91 -36.32 -6.42
C ASN A 117 6.30 -35.94 -6.96
N TYR A 118 6.50 -34.67 -7.30
CA TYR A 118 7.82 -34.17 -7.73
C TYR A 118 8.90 -34.43 -6.68
N PHE A 119 8.62 -34.15 -5.41
CA PHE A 119 9.57 -34.35 -4.31
C PHE A 119 9.94 -35.83 -4.14
N ILE A 120 8.96 -36.72 -4.13
CA ILE A 120 9.20 -38.17 -4.02
C ILE A 120 10.04 -38.67 -5.20
N THR A 121 9.66 -38.34 -6.44
CA THR A 121 10.39 -38.76 -7.64
C THR A 121 11.82 -38.24 -7.65
N ALA A 122 12.04 -36.98 -7.25
CA ALA A 122 13.39 -36.41 -7.16
C ALA A 122 14.27 -37.15 -6.14
N VAL A 123 13.71 -37.54 -4.99
CA VAL A 123 14.42 -38.31 -3.96
C VAL A 123 14.73 -39.74 -4.43
N GLU A 124 13.79 -40.40 -5.11
CA GLU A 124 14.00 -41.72 -5.70
C GLU A 124 15.12 -41.70 -6.75
N ASP A 125 15.11 -40.71 -7.65
CA ASP A 125 16.15 -40.51 -8.67
C ASP A 125 17.54 -40.34 -8.04
N ILE A 126 17.64 -39.56 -6.96
CA ILE A 126 18.91 -39.38 -6.23
C ILE A 126 19.32 -40.70 -5.58
N SER A 127 18.39 -41.41 -4.93
CA SER A 127 18.68 -42.69 -4.28
C SER A 127 19.18 -43.74 -5.27
N LEU A 128 18.58 -43.82 -6.46
CA LEU A 128 19.02 -44.72 -7.53
C LEU A 128 20.43 -44.38 -8.02
N LYS A 129 20.74 -43.08 -8.19
CA LYS A 129 22.08 -42.62 -8.58
C LYS A 129 23.14 -42.90 -7.51
N VAL A 130 22.77 -42.88 -6.23
CA VAL A 130 23.67 -43.19 -5.11
C VAL A 130 23.87 -44.70 -4.94
N LYS A 131 22.91 -45.55 -5.35
CA LYS A 131 22.99 -47.02 -5.24
C LYS A 131 23.89 -47.70 -6.28
N ALA A 132 24.94 -47.04 -6.76
CA ALA A 132 25.98 -47.67 -7.55
C ALA A 132 27.37 -47.39 -6.94
N SER A 133 27.74 -48.20 -5.95
CA SER A 133 29.08 -48.83 -5.82
C SER A 133 29.27 -49.36 -4.39
N PRO A 134 29.13 -50.68 -4.14
CA PRO A 134 29.58 -51.28 -2.89
C PRO A 134 31.10 -51.11 -2.67
N GLU A 135 31.91 -50.87 -3.73
CA GLU A 135 33.33 -50.50 -3.58
C GLU A 135 33.54 -49.17 -2.84
N SER A 136 32.66 -48.17 -2.97
CA SER A 136 32.87 -46.86 -2.31
C SER A 136 32.77 -46.96 -0.77
N ALA A 137 31.92 -47.84 -0.24
CA ALA A 137 31.79 -48.03 1.20
C ALA A 137 32.99 -48.77 1.81
N VAL A 138 33.60 -49.69 1.05
CA VAL A 138 34.79 -50.44 1.47
C VAL A 138 36.05 -49.56 1.43
N GLN A 139 36.08 -48.54 0.55
CA GLN A 139 37.21 -47.62 0.44
C GLN A 139 37.31 -46.61 1.60
N CYS A 140 36.20 -46.32 2.29
CA CYS A 140 36.19 -45.48 3.50
C CYS A 140 36.57 -46.23 4.80
N LEU A 141 36.85 -47.54 4.71
CA LEU A 141 37.21 -48.40 5.86
C LEU A 141 38.69 -48.79 5.88
N LYS A 142 39.51 -48.27 4.97
CA LYS A 142 40.99 -48.35 5.04
C LYS A 142 41.56 -47.02 5.48
#